data_AF-A0A536S5F5-F1
#
_entry.id   AF-A0A536S5F5-F1
#
_cell.length_a   1.000
_cell.length_b   1.000
_cell.length_c   1.000
_cell.angle_alpha   90.00
_cell.angle_beta   90.00
_cell.angle_gamma   90.00
#
_symmetry.space_group_name_H-M   'P 1'
#
loop_
_entity.id
_entity.type
_entity.pdbx_description
1 polymer ?
#
loop_
_entity_poly.entity_id
_entity_poly.type
_entity_poly.pdbx_seq_one_letter_code
_entity_poly.pdbx_strand_id
1 'polypeptide(L)'
;MALVLAIGVLLCLAGLVLLLNLFGAGDYVIRRVTSRYLGELPPGYAASRRGFRIYATLVLAVGIVGLGVGLLGSLVPIAAALIVLGALTFGIASVIAIAGEVETARKPKG
;
A
#
# COMPACT_ATOMS: atom_id res chain seq x y z
N MET A 1 21.97 -3.96 -5.47
CA MET A 1 21.41 -2.59 -5.53
C MET A 1 20.45 -2.39 -6.69
N ALA A 2 20.84 -2.70 -7.95
CA ALA A 2 19.95 -2.57 -9.11
C ALA A 2 18.60 -3.30 -8.96
N LEU A 3 18.60 -4.54 -8.46
CA LEU A 3 17.38 -5.30 -8.21
C LEU A 3 16.43 -4.62 -7.20
N VAL A 4 16.97 -4.13 -6.08
CA VAL A 4 16.19 -3.45 -5.04
C VAL A 4 15.56 -2.17 -5.58
N LEU A 5 16.32 -1.42 -6.39
CA LEU A 5 15.86 -0.21 -7.04
C LEU A 5 14.74 -0.53 -8.04
N ALA A 6 14.89 -1.58 -8.85
CA ALA A 6 13.85 -2.04 -9.77
C ALA A 6 12.55 -2.44 -9.04
N ILE A 7 12.66 -3.19 -7.94
CA ILE A 7 11.52 -3.55 -7.09
C ILE A 7 10.87 -2.28 -6.51
N GLY A 8 11.67 -1.33 -6.01
CA GLY A 8 11.17 -0.06 -5.49
C GLY A 8 10.38 0.74 -6.54
N VAL A 9 10.91 0.84 -7.78
CA VAL A 9 10.21 1.47 -8.90
C VAL A 9 8.89 0.77 -9.19
N LEU A 10 8.89 -0.56 -9.31
CA LEU A 10 7.69 -1.33 -9.61
C LEU A 10 6.61 -1.16 -8.54
N LEU A 11 6.99 -1.17 -7.26
CA LEU A 11 6.07 -0.96 -6.15
C LEU A 11 5.53 0.48 -6.12
N CYS A 12 6.37 1.49 -6.41
CA CYS A 12 5.91 2.86 -6.55
C CYS A 12 4.89 3.01 -7.68
N LEU A 13 5.18 2.44 -8.85
CA LEU A 13 4.26 2.45 -9.99
C LEU A 13 2.95 1.74 -9.65
N ALA A 14 3.02 0.54 -9.08
CA ALA A 14 1.83 -0.20 -8.66
C ALA A 14 1.01 0.58 -7.62
N GLY A 15 1.67 1.13 -6.59
CA GLY A 15 1.03 1.96 -5.58
C GLY A 15 0.32 3.17 -6.17
N LEU A 16 0.98 3.91 -7.07
CA LEU A 16 0.39 5.07 -7.75
C LEU A 16 -0.79 4.68 -8.66
N VAL A 17 -0.64 3.62 -9.46
CA VAL A 17 -1.70 3.11 -10.34
C VAL A 17 -2.94 2.74 -9.53
N LEU A 18 -2.77 2.03 -8.41
CA LEU A 18 -3.87 1.61 -7.54
C LEU A 18 -4.48 2.80 -6.78
N LEU A 19 -3.64 3.70 -6.24
CA LEU A 19 -4.07 4.84 -5.43
C LEU A 19 -4.86 5.87 -6.25
N LEU A 20 -4.37 6.18 -7.46
CA LEU A 20 -4.99 7.10 -8.39
C LEU A 20 -6.06 6.43 -9.26
N ASN A 21 -6.28 5.12 -9.09
CA ASN A 21 -7.23 4.33 -9.87
C ASN A 21 -7.03 4.50 -11.39
N LEU A 22 -5.76 4.52 -11.84
CA LEU A 22 -5.44 4.71 -13.25
C LEU A 22 -6.08 3.59 -14.07
N PHE A 23 -6.78 3.96 -15.14
CA PHE A 23 -7.53 3.04 -16.00
C PHE A 23 -8.56 2.15 -15.26
N GLY A 24 -9.01 2.57 -14.07
CA GLY A 24 -9.94 1.77 -13.25
C GLY A 24 -9.29 0.58 -12.54
N ALA A 25 -7.96 0.51 -12.47
CA ALA A 25 -7.24 -0.62 -11.87
C ALA A 25 -7.61 -0.84 -10.40
N GLY A 26 -7.75 0.23 -9.61
CA GLY A 26 -8.17 0.14 -8.21
C GLY A 26 -9.59 -0.40 -8.08
N ASP A 27 -10.54 0.12 -8.85
CA ASP A 27 -11.93 -0.38 -8.86
C ASP A 27 -11.99 -1.84 -9.32
N TYR A 28 -11.17 -2.24 -10.30
CA TYR A 28 -11.07 -3.62 -10.75
C TYR A 28 -10.60 -4.55 -9.62
N VAL A 29 -9.51 -4.18 -8.93
CA VAL A 29 -8.97 -4.97 -7.81
C VAL A 29 -9.97 -5.04 -6.66
N ILE A 30 -10.67 -3.94 -6.35
CA ILE A 30 -11.72 -3.96 -5.33
C ILE A 30 -12.78 -5.00 -5.70
N ARG A 31 -13.38 -4.88 -6.90
CA ARG A 31 -14.48 -5.76 -7.34
C ARG A 31 -14.09 -7.22 -7.48
N ARG A 32 -12.85 -7.50 -7.92
CA ARG A 32 -12.41 -8.86 -8.27
C ARG A 32 -11.65 -9.56 -7.17
N VAL A 33 -11.01 -8.81 -6.27
CA VAL A 33 -10.10 -9.36 -5.27
C VAL A 33 -10.60 -9.03 -3.87
N THR A 34 -10.60 -7.75 -3.46
CA THR A 34 -10.80 -7.41 -2.04
C THR A 34 -12.24 -7.51 -1.58
N SER A 35 -13.22 -7.43 -2.49
CA SER A 35 -14.64 -7.67 -2.19
C SER A 35 -15.06 -9.15 -2.22
N ARG A 36 -14.13 -10.10 -2.43
CA ARG A 36 -14.43 -11.54 -2.42
C ARG A 36 -14.12 -12.15 -1.06
N TYR A 37 -14.85 -13.20 -0.71
CA TYR A 37 -14.54 -14.04 0.44
C TYR A 37 -13.26 -14.83 0.18
N LEU A 38 -12.41 -14.93 1.20
CA LEU A 38 -11.22 -15.77 1.23
C LEU A 38 -11.54 -17.02 2.06
N GLY A 39 -12.17 -18.01 1.42
CA GLY A 39 -12.75 -19.15 2.12
C GLY A 39 -13.88 -18.68 3.04
N GLU A 40 -13.69 -18.83 4.36
CA GLU A 40 -14.66 -18.41 5.38
C GLU A 40 -14.48 -16.96 5.84
N LEU A 41 -13.38 -16.30 5.44
CA LEU A 41 -13.09 -14.92 5.82
C LEU A 41 -13.88 -13.94 4.95
N PRO A 42 -14.75 -13.08 5.55
CA PRO A 42 -15.47 -12.07 4.80
C PRO A 42 -14.53 -10.97 4.28
N PRO A 43 -14.98 -10.21 3.27
CA PRO A 43 -14.24 -9.04 2.79
C PRO A 43 -13.90 -8.06 3.91
N GLY A 44 -12.61 -7.72 4.04
CA GLY A 44 -12.09 -6.82 5.07
C GLY A 44 -12.18 -5.34 4.69
N TYR A 45 -11.46 -4.49 5.42
CA TYR A 45 -11.44 -3.04 5.22
C TYR A 45 -11.03 -2.64 3.80
N ALA A 46 -10.14 -3.42 3.18
CA ALA A 46 -9.68 -3.26 1.80
C ALA A 46 -10.80 -3.39 0.74
N ALA A 47 -11.97 -3.95 1.10
CA ALA A 47 -13.14 -4.01 0.22
C ALA A 47 -13.82 -2.64 0.02
N SER A 48 -13.54 -1.68 0.91
CA SER A 48 -14.04 -0.31 0.79
C SER A 48 -13.07 0.58 0.00
N ARG A 49 -13.59 1.61 -0.68
CA ARG A 49 -12.73 2.61 -1.37
C ARG A 49 -11.74 3.29 -0.44
N ARG A 50 -12.16 3.59 0.79
CA ARG A 50 -11.31 4.24 1.79
C ARG A 50 -10.19 3.30 2.22
N GLY A 51 -10.51 2.06 2.60
CA GLY A 51 -9.50 1.10 3.03
C GLY A 51 -8.56 0.69 1.91
N PHE A 52 -9.07 0.49 0.70
CA PHE A 52 -8.23 0.21 -0.45
C PHE A 52 -7.17 1.29 -0.71
N ARG A 53 -7.55 2.58 -0.59
CA ARG A 53 -6.59 3.69 -0.71
C ARG A 53 -5.48 3.62 0.36
N ILE A 54 -5.81 3.24 1.60
CA ILE A 54 -4.80 3.06 2.65
C ILE A 54 -3.83 1.92 2.31
N TYR A 55 -4.34 0.79 1.82
CA TYR A 55 -3.48 -0.31 1.37
C TYR A 55 -2.62 0.04 0.15
N ALA A 56 -3.15 0.82 -0.81
CA ALA A 56 -2.36 1.33 -1.93
C ALA A 56 -1.25 2.28 -1.46
N THR A 57 -1.52 3.13 -0.46
CA THR A 57 -0.51 3.97 0.20
C THR A 57 0.56 3.13 0.89
N LEU A 58 0.20 2.00 1.51
CA LEU A 58 1.19 1.08 2.10
C LEU A 58 2.12 0.51 1.03
N VAL A 59 1.58 0.04 -0.11
CA VAL A 59 2.39 -0.45 -1.24
C VAL A 59 3.34 0.62 -1.75
N LEU A 60 2.84 1.85 -1.91
CA LEU A 60 3.67 3.00 -2.32
C LEU A 60 4.78 3.30 -1.29
N ALA A 61 4.46 3.30 0.00
CA ALA A 61 5.43 3.54 1.06
C ALA A 61 6.57 2.50 1.06
N VAL A 62 6.24 1.22 0.85
CA VAL A 62 7.27 0.16 0.69
C VAL A 62 8.12 0.41 -0.55
N GLY A 63 7.52 0.83 -1.67
CA GLY A 63 8.25 1.21 -2.88
C GLY A 63 9.24 2.36 -2.62
N ILE A 64 8.81 3.41 -1.91
CA ILE A 64 9.64 4.57 -1.55
C ILE A 64 10.83 4.15 -0.69
N VAL A 65 10.61 3.30 0.33
CA VAL A 65 11.71 2.74 1.14
C VAL A 65 12.66 1.93 0.26
N GLY A 66 12.14 1.08 -0.63
CA GLY A 66 12.94 0.31 -1.58
C GLY A 66 13.81 1.18 -2.50
N LEU A 67 13.26 2.28 -3.01
CA LEU A 67 14.02 3.28 -3.78
C LEU A 67 15.13 3.90 -2.94
N GLY A 68 14.84 4.31 -1.70
CA GLY A 68 15.83 4.85 -0.79
C GLY A 68 16.98 3.89 -0.52
N VAL A 69 16.67 2.62 -0.20
CA VAL A 69 17.68 1.57 0.00
C VAL A 69 18.51 1.36 -1.27
N GLY A 70 17.89 1.33 -2.44
CA GLY A 70 18.58 1.18 -3.73
C GLY A 70 19.57 2.32 -4.03
N LEU A 71 19.32 3.53 -3.51
CA LEU A 71 20.12 4.73 -3.75
C LEU A 71 21.25 4.96 -2.73
N LEU A 72 21.32 4.18 -1.65
CA LEU A 72 22.33 4.35 -0.58
C LEU A 72 23.78 4.38 -1.10
N GLY A 73 24.08 3.64 -2.17
CA GLY A 73 25.44 3.60 -2.76
C GLY A 73 25.81 4.77 -3.67
N SER A 74 24.90 5.72 -3.91
CA SER A 74 25.13 6.83 -4.88
C SER A 74 24.69 8.19 -4.36
N LEU A 75 23.56 8.27 -3.65
CA LEU A 75 22.92 9.53 -3.25
C LEU A 75 22.41 9.44 -1.81
N VAL A 76 23.33 9.41 -0.85
CA VAL A 76 23.03 9.17 0.58
C VAL A 76 21.96 10.12 1.15
N PRO A 77 22.01 11.46 0.92
CA PRO A 77 20.99 12.37 1.48
C PRO A 77 19.58 12.08 0.95
N ILE A 78 19.47 11.80 -0.36
CA ILE A 78 18.19 11.48 -1.01
C ILE A 78 17.68 10.12 -0.52
N ALA A 79 18.58 9.14 -0.43
CA ALA A 79 18.27 7.81 0.09
C ALA A 79 17.70 7.89 1.52
N ALA A 80 18.37 8.63 2.41
CA ALA A 80 17.91 8.83 3.79
C ALA A 80 16.54 9.51 3.85
N ALA A 81 16.33 10.57 3.06
CA ALA A 81 15.03 11.26 3.00
C ALA A 81 13.90 10.33 2.54
N LEU A 82 14.12 9.53 1.50
CA LEU A 82 13.15 8.55 1.00
C LEU A 82 12.85 7.48 2.04
N ILE A 83 13.87 6.92 2.71
CA ILE A 83 13.68 5.92 3.76
C ILE A 83 12.82 6.47 4.89
N VAL A 84 13.13 7.67 5.38
CA VAL A 84 12.37 8.31 6.47
C VAL A 84 10.93 8.60 6.03
N LEU A 85 10.74 9.19 4.85
CA LEU A 85 9.41 9.49 4.33
C LEU A 85 8.56 8.23 4.16
N GLY A 86 9.13 7.19 3.55
CA GLY A 86 8.47 5.90 3.36
C GLY A 86 8.14 5.23 4.68
N ALA A 87 9.07 5.20 5.65
CA ALA A 87 8.85 4.62 6.97
C ALA A 87 7.74 5.34 7.75
N LEU A 88 7.74 6.67 7.77
CA LEU A 88 6.69 7.46 8.42
C LEU A 88 5.32 7.24 7.77
N THR A 89 5.28 7.28 6.44
CA THR A 89 4.04 7.03 5.68
C THR A 89 3.50 5.62 5.95
N PHE A 90 4.38 4.62 5.97
CA PHE A 90 4.02 3.24 6.26
C PHE A 90 3.48 3.10 7.69
N GLY A 91 4.14 3.71 8.69
CA GLY A 91 3.69 3.67 10.08
C GLY A 91 2.29 4.25 10.26
N ILE A 92 2.06 5.45 9.73
CA ILE A 92 0.75 6.13 9.81
C ILE A 92 -0.33 5.31 9.09
N ALA A 93 -0.07 4.87 7.85
CA ALA A 93 -1.02 4.11 7.07
C ALA A 93 -1.33 2.75 7.71
N SER A 94 -0.36 2.11 8.36
CA SER A 94 -0.55 0.83 9.05
C SER A 94 -1.49 0.97 10.25
N VAL A 95 -1.33 2.02 11.05
CA VAL A 95 -2.24 2.32 12.16
C VAL A 95 -3.67 2.52 11.66
N ILE A 96 -3.84 3.28 10.57
CA ILE A 96 -5.15 3.52 9.96
C ILE A 96 -5.76 2.22 9.42
N ALA A 97 -4.94 1.37 8.76
CA ALA A 97 -5.39 0.10 8.23
C ALA A 97 -5.86 -0.83 9.35
N ILE A 98 -5.07 -0.99 10.42
CA ILE A 98 -5.41 -1.83 11.57
C ILE A 98 -6.70 -1.33 12.24
N ALA A 99 -6.82 -0.03 12.48
CA ALA A 99 -8.03 0.54 13.05
C ALA A 99 -9.26 0.29 12.16
N GLY A 100 -9.11 0.44 10.84
CA GLY A 100 -10.16 0.15 9.86
C GLY A 100 -10.55 -1.32 9.79
N GLU A 101 -9.60 -2.25 9.89
CA GLU A 101 -9.87 -3.69 9.95
C GLU A 101 -10.61 -4.05 11.24
N VAL A 102 -10.20 -3.49 12.38
CA VAL A 102 -10.88 -3.69 13.67
C VAL A 102 -12.32 -3.17 13.62
N GLU A 103 -12.56 -1.99 13.04
CA GLU A 103 -13.91 -1.46 12.85
C GLU A 103 -14.75 -2.34 11.93
N THR A 104 -14.15 -2.83 10.83
CA THR A 104 -14.84 -3.70 9.86
C THR A 104 -15.22 -5.04 10.49
N ALA A 105 -14.34 -5.62 11.29
CA ALA A 105 -14.59 -6.88 12.00
C ALA A 105 -15.67 -6.77 13.09
N ARG A 106 -15.86 -5.59 13.68
CA ARG A 106 -16.87 -5.32 14.71
C ARG A 106 -18.27 -5.06 14.16
N LYS A 107 -18.43 -4.84 12.86
CA LYS A 107 -19.75 -4.61 12.27
C LYS A 107 -20.59 -5.90 12.38
N PRO A 108 -21.81 -5.85 12.94
CA PRO A 108 -22.65 -7.03 13.03
C PRO A 108 -22.91 -7.56 11.61
N LYS A 109 -22.79 -8.89 11.44
CA LYS A 109 -23.24 -9.58 10.24
C LYS A 109 -24.77 -9.41 10.20
N GLY A 110 -25.23 -8.43 9.41
CA GLY A 110 -26.66 -8.23 9.14
C GLY A 110 -27.25 -9.41 8.40
#